data_AF-A0A2G8T0A4-F1
#
_entry.id   AF-A0A2G8T0A4-F1
#
_cell.length_a   1.000
_cell.length_b   1.000
_cell.length_c   1.000
_cell.angle_alpha   90.00
_cell.angle_beta   90.00
_cell.angle_gamma   90.00
#
_symmetry.space_group_name_H-M   'P 1'
#
loop_
_entity.id
_entity.type
_entity.pdbx_description
1 polymer ?
#
loop_
_entity_poly.entity_id
_entity_poly.type
_entity_poly.pdbx_seq_one_letter_code
_entity_poly.pdbx_strand_id
1 'polypeptide(L)'
;MKIVKTLTAACAPLALCACALAPPPAQVSAQAPPQWYAAPAHNASLTELSGWWQRQGDPLLVRLIDAAQAASPNVSAARSRIEQSRAQRAA
;
A
#
# COMPACT_ATOMS: atom_id res chain seq x y z
N MET A 1 -14.10 48.72 15.69
CA MET A 1 -14.22 47.96 14.41
C MET A 1 -12.89 47.41 13.89
N LYS A 2 -11.79 48.17 13.85
CA LYS A 2 -10.46 47.65 13.40
C LYS A 2 -9.94 46.46 14.23
N ILE A 3 -10.06 46.55 15.56
CA ILE A 3 -9.61 45.51 16.52
C ILE A 3 -10.36 44.18 16.33
N VAL A 4 -11.67 44.24 16.08
CA VAL A 4 -12.50 43.05 15.82
C VAL A 4 -12.14 42.39 14.49
N LYS A 5 -11.85 43.20 13.46
CA LYS A 5 -11.39 42.73 12.13
C LYS A 5 -10.00 42.09 12.18
N THR A 6 -9.08 42.62 12.98
CA THR A 6 -7.74 42.04 13.16
C THR A 6 -7.78 40.75 13.97
N LEU A 7 -8.65 40.65 14.97
CA LEU A 7 -8.85 39.41 15.74
C LEU A 7 -9.47 38.29 14.90
N THR A 8 -10.44 38.60 14.03
CA THR A 8 -11.03 37.60 13.12
C THR A 8 -10.03 37.13 12.06
N ALA A 9 -9.22 38.03 11.49
CA ALA A 9 -8.18 37.67 10.54
C ALA A 9 -7.09 36.78 11.17
N ALA A 10 -6.72 37.04 12.43
CA ALA A 10 -5.70 36.25 13.14
C ALA A 10 -6.19 34.85 13.54
N CYS A 11 -7.49 34.66 13.79
CA CYS A 11 -8.05 33.39 14.23
C CYS A 11 -8.46 32.44 13.09
N ALA A 12 -8.62 32.96 11.87
CA ALA A 12 -8.98 32.18 10.68
C ALA A 12 -8.08 30.95 10.40
N PRO A 13 -6.73 31.00 10.49
CA PRO A 13 -5.89 29.83 10.26
C PRO A 13 -6.00 28.75 11.34
N LEU A 14 -6.35 29.12 12.59
CA LEU A 14 -6.55 28.17 13.68
C LEU A 14 -7.84 27.37 13.50
N ALA A 15 -8.87 27.96 12.91
CA ALA A 15 -10.12 27.27 12.57
C ALA A 15 -9.92 26.20 11.47
N LEU A 16 -8.91 26.37 10.60
CA LEU A 16 -8.60 25.41 9.53
C LEU A 16 -7.96 24.11 10.05
N CYS A 17 -7.23 24.18 11.19
CA CYS A 17 -6.67 22.99 11.83
C CYS A 17 -7.75 22.03 12.36
N ALA A 18 -8.97 22.49 12.60
CA ALA A 18 -10.09 21.66 13.05
C ALA A 18 -10.59 20.66 11.99
N CYS A 19 -10.19 20.83 10.72
CA CYS A 19 -10.50 19.91 9.62
C CYS A 19 -9.37 18.93 9.30
N ALA A 20 -8.25 18.97 10.04
CA ALA A 20 -7.14 18.05 9.81
C ALA A 20 -7.51 16.64 10.30
N LEU A 21 -7.50 15.67 9.38
CA LEU A 21 -7.66 14.25 9.69
C LEU A 21 -6.32 13.67 10.13
N ALA A 22 -6.29 12.89 11.21
CA ALA A 22 -5.12 12.13 11.58
C ALA A 22 -4.85 11.06 10.49
N PRO A 23 -3.58 10.85 10.08
CA PRO A 23 -3.26 9.75 9.19
C PRO A 23 -3.61 8.41 9.86
N PRO A 24 -3.95 7.37 9.08
CA PRO A 24 -4.13 6.03 9.63
C PRO A 24 -2.85 5.59 10.37
N PRO A 25 -2.97 4.73 11.38
CA PRO A 25 -1.81 4.25 12.13
C PRO A 25 -0.79 3.60 11.18
N ALA A 26 0.49 3.95 11.34
CA ALA A 26 1.56 3.43 10.49
C ALA A 26 1.73 1.91 10.60
N GLN A 27 1.32 1.33 11.74
CA GLN A 27 1.36 -0.09 11.99
C GLN A 27 0.07 -0.53 12.64
N VAL A 28 -0.48 -1.64 12.15
CA VAL A 28 -1.59 -2.36 12.77
C VAL A 28 -1.01 -3.65 13.35
N SER A 29 -1.22 -3.89 14.64
CA SER A 29 -0.78 -5.14 15.26
C SER A 29 -1.55 -6.31 14.66
N ALA A 30 -0.84 -7.26 14.05
CA ALA A 30 -1.42 -8.52 13.62
C ALA A 30 -1.24 -9.57 14.72
N GLN A 31 -2.30 -10.30 15.06
CA GLN A 31 -2.20 -11.49 15.91
C GLN A 31 -1.59 -12.64 15.10
N ALA A 32 -0.26 -12.71 15.07
CA ALA A 32 0.49 -13.82 14.52
C ALA A 32 0.78 -14.87 15.62
N PRO A 33 0.95 -16.16 15.26
CA PRO A 33 1.45 -17.15 16.21
C PRO A 33 2.85 -16.75 16.71
N PRO A 34 3.23 -17.16 17.94
CA PRO A 34 4.54 -16.82 18.52
C PRO A 34 5.70 -17.47 17.75
N GLN A 35 5.44 -18.54 17.01
CA GLN A 35 6.42 -19.22 16.16
C GLN A 35 5.75 -19.93 14.99
N TRP A 36 6.48 -20.02 13.88
CA TRP A 36 6.15 -20.88 12.74
C TRP A 36 7.02 -22.13 12.82
N TYR A 37 6.42 -23.31 12.69
CA TYR A 37 7.16 -24.58 12.77
C TYR A 37 7.83 -24.98 11.45
N ALA A 38 7.43 -24.36 10.34
CA ALA A 38 8.07 -24.55 9.04
C ALA A 38 9.11 -23.46 8.80
N ALA A 39 10.20 -23.81 8.10
CA ALA A 39 11.13 -22.82 7.61
C ALA A 39 10.38 -21.81 6.72
N PRO A 40 10.59 -20.49 6.90
CA PRO A 40 9.93 -19.49 6.10
C PRO A 40 10.32 -19.68 4.64
N ALA A 41 9.31 -19.77 3.77
CA ALA A 41 9.56 -19.83 2.34
C ALA A 41 10.41 -18.63 1.91
N HIS A 42 11.34 -18.85 0.97
CA HIS A 42 12.20 -17.78 0.41
C HIS A 42 13.07 -17.06 1.44
N ASN A 43 13.40 -17.70 2.57
CA ASN A 43 14.14 -17.07 3.67
C ASN A 43 13.49 -15.76 4.16
N ALA A 44 12.17 -15.62 3.98
CA ALA A 44 11.44 -14.37 4.22
C ALA A 44 12.00 -13.14 3.47
N SER A 45 12.65 -13.35 2.33
CA SER A 45 13.21 -12.28 1.48
C SER A 45 12.33 -12.03 0.27
N LEU A 46 11.99 -10.75 0.04
CA LEU A 46 11.23 -10.33 -1.14
C LEU A 46 12.02 -10.53 -2.44
N THR A 47 13.34 -10.36 -2.40
CA THR A 47 14.23 -10.62 -3.54
C THR A 47 14.24 -12.11 -3.88
N GLU A 48 14.22 -12.98 -2.87
CA GLU A 48 14.17 -14.43 -3.07
C GLU A 48 12.78 -14.92 -3.48
N LEU A 49 11.74 -14.14 -3.18
CA LEU A 49 10.36 -14.42 -3.57
C LEU A 49 10.13 -14.18 -5.07
N SER A 50 10.71 -13.13 -5.65
CA SER A 50 10.54 -12.83 -7.07
C SER A 50 11.13 -13.92 -7.98
N GLY A 51 12.22 -14.56 -7.56
CA GLY A 51 12.85 -15.68 -8.27
C GLY A 51 12.31 -17.07 -7.90
N TRP A 52 11.27 -17.18 -7.07
CA TRP A 52 10.92 -18.45 -6.45
C TRP A 52 10.64 -19.57 -7.44
N TRP A 53 9.80 -19.30 -8.44
CA TRP A 53 9.38 -20.30 -9.41
C TRP A 53 10.55 -20.84 -10.25
N GLN A 54 11.62 -20.07 -10.42
CA GLN A 54 12.82 -20.51 -11.14
C GLN A 54 13.54 -21.64 -10.39
N ARG A 55 13.44 -21.69 -9.05
CA ARG A 55 14.07 -22.75 -8.24
C ARG A 55 13.42 -24.13 -8.39
N GLN A 56 12.24 -24.21 -9.00
CA GLN A 56 11.58 -25.50 -9.27
C GLN A 56 12.25 -26.29 -10.40
N GLY A 57 13.17 -25.67 -11.15
CA GLY A 57 13.91 -26.35 -12.23
C GLY A 57 13.12 -26.57 -13.52
N ASP A 58 11.93 -25.98 -13.65
CA ASP A 58 11.09 -26.07 -14.85
C ASP A 58 11.01 -24.70 -15.57
N PRO A 59 11.72 -24.51 -16.70
CA PRO A 59 11.68 -23.25 -17.45
C PRO A 59 10.35 -23.05 -18.22
N LEU A 60 9.56 -24.10 -18.47
CA LEU A 60 8.22 -23.94 -19.05
C LEU A 60 7.27 -23.34 -18.01
N LEU A 61 7.34 -23.81 -16.76
CA LEU A 61 6.54 -23.27 -15.65
C LEU A 61 6.72 -21.75 -15.51
N VAL A 62 7.97 -21.27 -15.49
CA VAL A 62 8.26 -19.83 -15.38
C VAL A 62 7.63 -19.06 -16.55
N ARG A 63 7.78 -19.54 -17.78
CA ARG A 63 7.18 -18.90 -18.97
C ARG A 63 5.66 -18.86 -18.92
N LEU A 64 5.02 -19.92 -18.44
CA LEU A 64 3.56 -19.98 -18.29
C LEU A 64 3.07 -19.00 -17.22
N ILE A 65 3.78 -18.89 -16.10
CA ILE A 65 3.45 -17.97 -15.02
C ILE A 65 3.59 -16.52 -15.49
N ASP A 66 4.66 -16.18 -16.21
CA ASP A 66 4.86 -14.84 -16.75
C ASP A 66 3.79 -14.48 -17.77
N ALA A 67 3.48 -15.40 -18.70
CA ALA A 67 2.43 -15.21 -19.69
C ALA A 67 1.04 -15.05 -19.03
N ALA A 68 0.72 -15.87 -18.02
CA ALA A 68 -0.54 -15.80 -17.30
C ALA A 68 -0.69 -14.48 -16.54
N GLN A 69 0.36 -14.02 -15.86
CA GLN A 69 0.35 -12.74 -15.15
C GLN A 69 0.20 -11.56 -16.12
N ALA A 70 0.92 -11.58 -17.25
CA ALA A 70 0.84 -10.53 -18.27
C ALA A 70 -0.55 -10.45 -18.91
N ALA A 71 -1.20 -11.60 -19.17
CA ALA A 71 -2.52 -11.66 -19.79
C ALA A 71 -3.69 -11.55 -18.79
N SER A 72 -3.44 -11.51 -17.48
CA SER A 72 -4.49 -11.62 -16.45
C SER A 72 -5.38 -10.36 -16.38
N PRO A 73 -6.70 -10.48 -16.59
CA PRO A 73 -7.64 -9.37 -16.40
C PRO A 73 -7.74 -8.97 -14.93
N ASN A 74 -7.64 -9.93 -14.01
CA ASN A 74 -7.73 -9.68 -12.56
C ASN A 74 -6.55 -8.83 -12.06
N VAL A 75 -5.32 -9.16 -12.49
CA VAL A 75 -4.12 -8.37 -12.14
C VAL A 75 -4.20 -6.96 -12.74
N SER A 76 -4.63 -6.87 -14.01
CA SER A 76 -4.81 -5.58 -14.69
C SER A 76 -5.86 -4.69 -14.00
N ALA A 77 -6.98 -5.27 -13.57
CA ALA A 77 -8.01 -4.58 -12.81
C ALA A 77 -7.51 -4.13 -11.43
N ALA A 78 -6.74 -4.97 -10.74
CA ALA A 78 -6.15 -4.63 -9.44
C ALA A 78 -5.22 -3.42 -9.54
N ARG A 79 -4.33 -3.40 -10.55
CA ARG A 79 -3.45 -2.24 -10.82
C ARG A 79 -4.26 -0.96 -11.03
N SER A 80 -5.32 -1.03 -11.85
CA SER A 80 -6.17 0.13 -12.12
C SER A 80 -6.85 0.68 -10.86
N ARG A 81 -7.32 -0.20 -9.97
CA ARG A 81 -7.93 0.19 -8.68
C ARG A 81 -6.92 0.87 -7.74
N ILE A 82 -5.65 0.44 -7.75
CA ILE A 82 -4.59 1.09 -6.98
C ILE A 82 -4.35 2.51 -7.50
N GLU A 83 -4.21 2.69 -8.81
CA GLU A 83 -4.00 4.03 -9.39
C GLU A 83 -5.21 4.94 -9.15
N GLN A 84 -6.43 4.41 -9.24
CA GLN A 84 -7.64 5.15 -8.88
C GLN A 84 -7.63 5.61 -7.42
N SER A 85 -7.25 4.73 -6.49
CA SER A 85 -7.14 5.08 -5.06
C SER A 85 -6.10 6.17 -4.81
N ARG A 86 -4.95 6.12 -5.51
CA ARG A 86 -3.92 7.17 -5.42
C ARG A 86 -4.41 8.50 -5.97
N ALA A 87 -5.09 8.49 -7.10
CA ALA A 87 -5.68 9.71 -7.68
C ALA A 87 -6.72 10.32 -6.73
N GLN A 88 -7.57 9.50 -6.12
CA GLN A 88 -8.57 9.95 -5.14
C GLN A 88 -7.96 10.51 -3.84
N ARG A 89 -6.74 10.09 -3.46
CA ARG A 89 -6.04 10.62 -2.29
C ARG A 89 -5.36 11.97 -2.53
N ALA A 90 -5.03 12.28 -3.78
CA ALA A 90 -4.33 13.52 -4.15
C ALA A 90 -5.28 14.67 -4.55
N ALA A 91 -6.54 14.34 -4.86
CA ALA A 91 -7.61 15.29 -5.18
C ALA A 91 -8.28 15.84 -3.92
#